data_AF-E6LS84-F1
#
_entry.id   AF-E6LS84-F1
#
_cell.length_a   1.000
_cell.length_b   1.000
_cell.length_c   1.000
_cell.angle_alpha   90.00
_cell.angle_beta   90.00
_cell.angle_gamma   90.00
#
_symmetry.space_group_name_H-M   'P 1'
#
loop_
_entity.id
_entity.type
_entity.pdbx_description
1 polymer ?
#
loop_
_entity_poly.entity_id
_entity_poly.type
_entity_poly.pdbx_seq_one_letter_code
_entity_poly.pdbx_strand_id
1 'polypeptide(L)'
;MVNNTFIDNAKVMSKGQVTIPKDIRDILGVSFGDRVTFVVENGSVRIINSVIYAMERLQKQMEGEALKAGLNSEESVVDLVREVRADGEEQ
;
A
#
# COMPACT_ATOMS: atom_id res chain seq x y z
N MET A 1 0.17 -14.94 -23.82
CA MET A 1 -0.49 -14.71 -22.51
C MET A 1 0.09 -15.73 -21.56
N VAL A 2 0.95 -15.30 -20.64
CA VAL A 2 1.59 -16.22 -19.68
C VAL A 2 0.59 -16.41 -18.54
N ASN A 3 0.04 -17.62 -18.41
CA ASN A 3 -0.78 -17.98 -17.26
C ASN A 3 0.14 -18.03 -16.03
N ASN A 4 0.24 -16.91 -15.31
CA ASN A 4 1.08 -16.76 -14.12
C ASN A 4 0.38 -17.26 -12.84
N THR A 5 -0.58 -18.17 -12.99
CA THR A 5 -1.31 -18.75 -11.87
C THR A 5 -0.47 -19.88 -11.29
N PHE A 6 0.28 -19.57 -10.24
CA PHE A 6 0.99 -20.57 -9.44
C PHE A 6 0.09 -21.00 -8.28
N ILE A 7 -0.20 -22.30 -8.21
CA ILE A 7 -1.02 -22.90 -7.15
C ILE A 7 -0.12 -23.89 -6.42
N ASP A 8 0.12 -23.64 -5.14
CA ASP A 8 0.91 -24.50 -4.28
C ASP A 8 0.21 -24.72 -2.94
N ASN A 9 0.45 -25.88 -2.34
CA ASN A 9 -0.14 -26.27 -1.08
C ASN A 9 0.92 -26.24 0.02
N ALA A 10 0.68 -25.48 1.07
CA ALA A 10 1.58 -25.41 2.21
C ALA A 10 0.94 -26.09 3.44
N LYS A 11 1.74 -26.89 4.14
CA LYS A 11 1.32 -27.51 5.41
C LYS A 11 1.45 -26.51 6.55
N VAL A 12 0.40 -26.42 7.37
CA VAL A 12 0.47 -25.71 8.65
C VAL A 12 1.28 -26.54 9.63
N MET A 13 2.34 -25.94 10.16
CA MET A 13 3.23 -26.59 11.13
C MET A 13 2.61 -26.58 12.52
N SER A 14 3.16 -27.37 13.46
CA SER A 14 2.64 -27.52 14.82
C SER A 14 2.52 -26.21 15.63
N LYS A 15 3.24 -25.15 15.22
CA LYS A 15 3.18 -23.82 15.83
C LYS A 15 2.29 -22.83 15.08
N GLY A 16 1.43 -23.29 14.17
CA GLY A 16 0.58 -22.43 13.34
C GLY A 16 1.34 -21.66 12.25
N GLN A 17 2.59 -22.04 11.97
CA GLN A 17 3.41 -21.40 10.94
C GLN A 17 3.15 -22.04 9.57
N VAL A 18 3.16 -21.21 8.53
CA VAL A 18 3.12 -21.62 7.12
C VAL A 18 4.40 -21.11 6.45
N THR A 19 5.04 -21.95 5.65
CA THR A 19 6.24 -21.55 4.90
C THR A 19 5.81 -20.91 3.58
N ILE A 20 6.40 -19.76 3.25
CA ILE A 20 6.27 -19.15 1.92
C ILE A 20 7.37 -19.74 1.02
N PRO A 21 7.01 -20.50 -0.04
CA PRO A 21 7.97 -21.02 -1.01
C PRO A 21 8.83 -19.93 -1.63
N LYS A 22 10.03 -20.29 -2.09
CA LYS A 22 11.01 -19.33 -2.64
C LYS A 22 10.41 -18.55 -3.82
N ASP A 23 9.76 -19.23 -4.75
CA ASP A 23 9.20 -18.59 -5.95
C ASP A 23 8.12 -17.56 -5.61
N ILE A 24 7.29 -17.84 -4.59
CA ILE A 24 6.29 -16.88 -4.10
C ILE A 24 6.96 -15.67 -3.43
N ARG A 25 8.04 -15.88 -2.66
CA ARG A 25 8.80 -14.77 -2.06
C ARG A 25 9.41 -13.85 -3.11
N ASP A 26 9.96 -14.42 -4.17
CA ASP A 26 10.58 -13.67 -5.26
C ASP A 26 9.52 -12.81 -6.00
N ILE A 27 8.31 -13.36 -6.21
CA ILE A 27 7.17 -12.61 -6.79
C ILE A 27 6.66 -11.51 -5.84
N LEU A 28 6.58 -11.79 -4.54
CA LEU A 28 6.17 -10.81 -3.53
C LEU A 28 7.26 -9.75 -3.25
N GLY A 29 8.49 -9.97 -3.72
CA GLY A 29 9.64 -9.13 -3.43
C GLY A 29 9.96 -9.06 -1.94
N VAL A 30 9.86 -10.19 -1.22
CA VAL A 30 10.12 -10.26 0.22
C VAL A 30 11.29 -11.19 0.55
N SER A 31 12.15 -10.74 1.46
CA SER A 31 13.33 -11.44 1.96
C SER A 31 13.21 -11.76 3.45
N PHE A 32 14.21 -12.47 3.98
CA PHE A 32 14.30 -12.72 5.41
C PHE A 32 14.34 -11.39 6.18
N GLY A 33 13.45 -11.24 7.16
CA GLY A 33 13.30 -10.03 7.97
C GLY A 33 12.23 -9.06 7.46
N ASP A 34 11.74 -9.24 6.23
CA ASP A 34 10.68 -8.39 5.69
C ASP A 34 9.32 -8.73 6.30
N ARG A 35 8.44 -7.72 6.31
CA ARG A 35 7.08 -7.84 6.82
C ARG A 35 6.11 -8.04 5.67
N VAL A 36 5.12 -8.91 5.91
CA VAL A 36 3.99 -9.13 5.03
C VAL A 36 2.69 -8.77 5.73
N THR A 37 1.74 -8.26 4.97
CA THR A 37 0.41 -7.92 5.43
C THR A 37 -0.58 -8.96 4.95
N PHE A 38 -1.42 -9.44 5.88
CA PHE A 38 -2.54 -10.33 5.58
C PHE A 38 -3.82 -9.50 5.43
N VAL A 39 -4.44 -9.58 4.26
CA VAL A 39 -5.73 -8.95 3.98
C VAL A 39 -6.78 -10.04 3.90
N VAL A 40 -7.83 -9.92 4.73
CA VAL A 40 -8.92 -10.89 4.78
C VAL A 40 -10.18 -10.24 4.24
N GLU A 41 -10.67 -10.73 3.10
CA GLU A 41 -11.84 -10.19 2.42
C GLU A 41 -12.65 -11.34 1.82
N ASN A 42 -13.97 -11.33 2.03
CA ASN A 42 -14.90 -12.31 1.44
C ASN A 42 -14.51 -13.79 1.67
N GLY A 43 -13.97 -14.11 2.85
CA GLY A 43 -13.52 -15.46 3.19
C GLY A 43 -12.21 -15.89 2.51
N SER A 44 -11.57 -15.01 1.74
CA SER A 44 -10.25 -15.22 1.15
C SER A 44 -9.18 -14.45 1.91
N VAL A 45 -7.99 -15.03 2.02
CA VAL A 45 -6.82 -14.37 2.61
C VAL A 45 -5.81 -14.09 1.51
N ARG A 46 -5.38 -12.84 1.41
CA ARG A 46 -4.32 -12.38 0.49
C ARG A 46 -3.11 -11.94 1.29
N ILE A 47 -1.92 -12.29 0.81
CA ILE A 47 -0.64 -11.84 1.38
C ILE A 47 -0.05 -10.79 0.44
N ILE A 48 0.31 -9.64 0.99
CA ILE A 48 0.87 -8.51 0.24
C ILE A 48 2.12 -8.01 0.97
N ASN A 49 3.10 -7.50 0.23
CA ASN A 49 4.23 -6.78 0.81
C ASN A 49 3.72 -5.59 1.65
N SER A 50 4.16 -5.47 2.90
CA SER A 50 3.64 -4.46 3.83
C SER A 50 3.93 -3.02 3.40
N VAL A 51 5.07 -2.78 2.74
CA VAL A 51 5.44 -1.43 2.28
C VAL A 51 4.53 -1.01 1.14
N ILE A 52 4.33 -1.89 0.16
CA ILE A 52 3.43 -1.63 -0.98
C ILE A 52 2.02 -1.37 -0.47
N TYR A 53 1.53 -2.19 0.45
CA TYR A 53 0.19 -2.02 1.02
C TYR A 53 0.03 -0.71 1.79
N ALA A 54 1.03 -0.31 2.59
CA ALA A 54 1.00 0.96 3.30
C ALA A 54 0.97 2.14 2.33
N MET A 55 1.77 2.09 1.26
CA MET A 55 1.79 3.14 0.23
C MET A 55 0.48 3.21 -0.55
N GLU A 56 -0.09 2.08 -0.94
CA GLU A 56 -1.40 2.01 -1.60
C GLU A 56 -2.49 2.59 -0.69
N ARG A 57 -2.49 2.24 0.60
CA ARG A 57 -3.44 2.78 1.58
C ARG A 57 -3.27 4.29 1.80
N LEU A 58 -2.03 4.77 1.89
CA LEU A 58 -1.73 6.20 2.01
C LEU A 58 -2.18 6.96 0.76
N GLN A 59 -1.85 6.48 -0.43
CA GLN A 59 -2.29 7.07 -1.69
C GLN A 59 -3.81 7.10 -1.79
N LYS A 60 -4.48 6.01 -1.42
CA LYS A 60 -5.95 5.93 -1.40
C LYS A 60 -6.61 6.86 -0.37
N GLN A 61 -5.92 7.18 0.72
CA GLN A 61 -6.37 8.16 1.70
C GLN A 61 -6.17 9.60 1.19
N MET A 62 -5.07 9.85 0.48
CA MET A 62 -4.81 11.13 -0.18
C MET A 62 -5.70 11.35 -1.41
N GLU A 63 -6.10 10.27 -2.10
CA GLU A 63 -7.12 10.29 -3.15
C GLU A 63 -8.46 10.76 -2.57
N GLY A 64 -8.87 11.96 -2.98
CA GLY A 64 -10.08 12.61 -2.47
C GLY A 64 -9.83 13.60 -1.34
N GLU A 65 -8.65 13.61 -0.71
CA GLU A 65 -8.27 14.69 0.23
C GLU A 65 -8.02 16.00 -0.51
N ALA A 66 -7.38 15.97 -1.68
CA ALA A 66 -7.27 17.14 -2.56
C ALA A 66 -8.66 17.67 -2.99
N LEU A 67 -9.61 16.77 -3.26
CA LEU A 67 -10.99 17.11 -3.61
C LEU A 67 -11.75 17.72 -2.42
N LYS A 68 -11.53 17.20 -1.20
CA LYS A 68 -12.12 17.74 0.04
C LYS A 68 -11.49 19.06 0.48
N ALA A 69 -10.22 19.27 0.15
CA ALA A 69 -9.49 20.51 0.37
C ALA A 69 -9.80 21.57 -0.70
N GLY A 70 -10.63 21.25 -1.71
CA GLY A 70 -10.98 22.18 -2.78
C GLY A 70 -9.86 22.45 -3.79
N LEU A 71 -8.78 21.67 -3.75
CA LEU A 71 -7.62 21.78 -4.63
C LEU A 71 -7.86 21.02 -5.93
N ASN A 72 -8.84 21.49 -6.70
CA ASN A 72 -9.36 20.81 -7.88
C ASN A 72 -8.66 21.24 -9.18
N SER A 73 -7.83 22.29 -9.11
CA SER A 73 -7.11 22.87 -10.25
C SER A 73 -5.72 23.35 -9.84
N GLU A 74 -4.83 23.48 -10.82
CA GLU A 74 -3.48 24.04 -10.62
C GLU A 74 -3.55 25.45 -10.01
N GLU A 75 -4.59 26.21 -10.32
CA GLU A 75 -4.81 27.56 -9.80
C GLU A 75 -5.11 27.55 -8.29
N SER A 76 -5.94 26.62 -7.81
CA SER A 76 -6.20 26.46 -6.37
C SER A 76 -4.95 26.07 -5.58
N VAL A 77 -4.02 25.34 -6.19
CA VAL A 77 -2.73 24.98 -5.58
C VAL A 77 -1.81 26.20 -5.49
N VAL A 78 -1.79 27.05 -6.52
CA VAL A 78 -0.99 28.29 -6.51
C VAL A 78 -1.48 29.27 -5.46
N ASP A 79 -2.80 29.40 -5.29
CA ASP A 79 -3.39 30.30 -4.30
C ASP A 79 -3.12 29.84 -2.87
N LEU A 80 -3.21 28.54 -2.58
CA LEU A 80 -2.82 27.99 -1.27
C LEU A 80 -1.35 28.27 -0.94
N VAL A 81 -0.45 28.10 -1.91
CA VAL A 81 0.99 28.36 -1.72
C VAL A 81 1.26 29.84 -1.48
N ARG A 82 0.47 30.74 -2.07
CA ARG A 82 0.56 32.18 -1.81
C ARG A 82 0.10 32.53 -0.40
N GLU A 83 -1.03 31.97 0.03
CA GLU A 83 -1.59 32.18 1.37
C GLU A 83 -0.62 31.71 2.47
N VAL A 84 -0.09 30.49 2.35
CA VAL A 84 0.90 29.94 3.31
C VAL A 84 2.19 30.76 3.38
N ARG A 85 2.62 31.36 2.26
CA ARG A 85 3.80 32.23 2.24
C ARG A 85 3.53 33.59 2.87
N ALA A 86 2.33 34.13 2.72
CA ALA A 86 1.93 35.39 3.33
C ALA A 86 1.77 35.25 4.86
N ASP A 87 1.18 34.14 5.32
CA ASP A 87 1.04 33.84 6.75
C ASP A 87 2.38 33.62 7.46
N GLY A 88 3.43 33.23 6.72
CA GLY A 88 4.80 33.10 7.22
C GLY A 88 5.55 34.42 7.39
N GLU A 89 5.01 35.53 6.87
CA GLU A 89 5.60 36.88 6.98
C GLU A 89 5.01 37.70 8.15
N GLU A 90 3.96 37.21 8.82
CA GLU A 90 3.33 37.85 9.99
C GLU A 90 3.75 37.25 11.35
N GLN A 91 4.82 36.45 11.42
CA GLN A 91 5.44 35.98 12.67
C GLN A 91 6.88 36.43 12.86
#